data_AF-A0A6I8PPN1-F1
#
_entry.id   AF-A0A6I8PPN1-F1
#
_cell.length_a   1.000
_cell.length_b   1.000
_cell.length_c   1.000
_cell.angle_alpha   90.00
_cell.angle_beta   90.00
_cell.angle_gamma   90.00
#
_symmetry.space_group_name_H-M   'P 1'
#
loop_
_entity.id
_entity.type
_entity.pdbx_description
1 polymer ?
#
loop_
_entity_poly.entity_id
_entity_poly.type
_entity_poly.pdbx_seq_one_letter_code
_entity_poly.pdbx_strand_id
1 'polypeptide(L)'
;MAAPLMSLRTTEQVTRLLCVGLRNSVDISRAGNRNVHSSTIRCAGQDWRMRRGFARSGSEYGPLTDLPDWSFADGRPALPWKGQIRRKEEREALARRVVLLSTEMDQGMIKWQNSQQEMKAEQLQKERSKLKSKASPNKAAKPQ
;
A
#
# COMPACT_ATOMS: atom_id res chain seq x y z
N MET A 1 27.92 -16.64 -34.85
CA MET A 1 27.01 -17.34 -33.93
C MET A 1 25.92 -16.35 -33.54
N ALA A 2 24.70 -16.62 -33.99
CA ALA A 2 23.58 -15.68 -34.02
C ALA A 2 22.81 -15.69 -32.69
N ALA A 3 22.49 -14.50 -32.17
CA ALA A 3 21.55 -14.32 -31.06
C ALA A 3 20.11 -14.31 -31.62
N PRO A 4 19.15 -15.04 -31.04
CA PRO A 4 17.78 -15.00 -31.50
C PRO A 4 16.99 -13.83 -30.88
N LEU A 5 16.08 -13.35 -31.71
CA LEU A 5 15.16 -12.24 -31.57
C LEU A 5 14.36 -12.18 -30.25
N MET A 6 14.08 -10.93 -29.88
CA MET A 6 12.97 -10.49 -29.04
C MET A 6 11.66 -11.15 -29.47
N SER A 7 11.00 -11.86 -28.54
CA SER A 7 9.63 -12.33 -28.69
C SER A 7 8.74 -11.60 -27.69
N LEU A 8 8.05 -10.57 -28.16
CA LEU A 8 6.87 -10.00 -27.51
C LEU A 8 5.74 -11.02 -27.61
N ARG A 9 5.34 -11.62 -26.49
CA ARG A 9 4.07 -12.33 -26.36
C ARG A 9 3.35 -11.83 -25.11
N THR A 10 2.34 -11.02 -25.38
CA THR A 10 0.99 -11.08 -24.81
C THR A 10 0.83 -11.54 -23.36
N THR A 11 0.30 -10.60 -22.58
CA THR A 11 -0.70 -10.78 -21.53
C THR A 11 -1.30 -12.19 -21.46
N GLU A 12 -1.19 -12.84 -20.29
CA GLU A 12 -2.33 -13.33 -19.55
C GLU A 12 -1.91 -14.05 -18.26
N GLN A 13 -2.62 -13.73 -17.17
CA GLN A 13 -2.78 -14.52 -15.95
C GLN A 13 -1.54 -14.79 -15.08
N VAL A 14 -1.20 -13.83 -14.20
CA VAL A 14 -0.51 -14.14 -12.94
C VAL A 14 -1.48 -14.07 -11.78
N THR A 15 -1.79 -15.27 -11.35
CA THR A 15 -2.55 -15.77 -10.23
C THR A 15 -2.26 -15.15 -8.86
N ARG A 16 -3.30 -15.24 -7.99
CA ARG A 16 -3.32 -15.37 -6.51
C ARG A 16 -3.47 -14.08 -5.71
N LEU A 17 -4.67 -13.82 -5.19
CA LEU A 17 -5.17 -14.30 -3.87
C LEU A 17 -4.35 -13.74 -2.71
N LEU A 18 -4.98 -12.83 -1.95
CA LEU A 18 -5.15 -12.90 -0.49
C LEU A 18 -6.12 -11.79 -0.04
N CYS A 19 -7.39 -11.93 -0.40
CA CYS A 19 -8.45 -11.34 0.43
C CYS A 19 -8.80 -12.40 1.46
N VAL A 20 -8.36 -12.20 2.71
CA VAL A 20 -8.77 -13.02 3.85
C VAL A 20 -10.25 -12.69 4.13
N GLY A 21 -11.13 -13.30 3.34
CA GLY A 21 -12.55 -13.34 3.62
C GLY A 21 -12.78 -14.40 4.68
N LEU A 22 -13.19 -13.98 5.88
CA LEU A 22 -13.78 -14.86 6.87
C LEU A 22 -14.97 -15.58 6.22
N ARG A 23 -14.75 -16.84 5.82
CA ARG A 23 -15.81 -17.78 5.47
C ARG A 23 -16.43 -18.24 6.79
N ASN A 24 -17.44 -17.54 7.25
CA ASN A 24 -18.37 -18.13 8.21
C ASN A 24 -19.19 -19.16 7.42
N SER A 25 -18.74 -20.41 7.42
CA SER A 25 -19.53 -21.56 6.97
C SER A 25 -20.63 -21.77 8.00
N VAL A 26 -21.81 -21.21 7.74
CA VAL A 26 -23.04 -21.68 8.39
C VAL A 26 -23.62 -22.73 7.47
N ASP A 27 -23.43 -24.01 7.82
CA ASP A 27 -24.16 -25.10 7.20
C ASP A 27 -25.64 -24.95 7.59
N ILE A 28 -26.40 -24.24 6.75
CA ILE A 28 -27.85 -24.10 6.89
C ILE A 28 -28.47 -25.37 6.34
N SER A 29 -28.65 -26.36 7.23
CA SER A 29 -29.44 -27.55 6.97
C SER A 29 -30.80 -27.17 6.40
N ARG A 30 -31.08 -27.78 5.24
CA ARG A 30 -32.26 -27.68 4.39
C ARG A 30 -33.54 -28.09 5.14
N ALA A 31 -34.14 -27.17 5.89
CA ALA A 31 -35.52 -27.26 6.35
C ALA A 31 -36.11 -25.87 6.64
N GLY A 32 -36.86 -25.34 5.67
CA GLY A 32 -37.70 -24.15 5.82
C GLY A 32 -37.28 -23.00 4.91
N ASN A 33 -38.21 -22.54 4.06
CA ASN A 33 -38.10 -21.31 3.28
C ASN A 33 -38.07 -20.06 4.19
N ARG A 34 -36.96 -19.86 4.92
CA ARG A 34 -36.68 -18.58 5.59
C ARG A 34 -35.77 -17.78 4.67
N ASN A 35 -36.34 -16.79 3.99
CA ASN A 35 -35.57 -15.86 3.17
C ASN A 35 -34.68 -15.04 4.10
N VAL A 36 -33.40 -15.40 4.22
CA VAL A 36 -32.42 -14.65 5.01
C VAL A 36 -31.98 -13.42 4.22
N HIS A 37 -32.25 -12.23 4.76
CA HIS A 37 -31.85 -10.98 4.13
C HIS A 37 -30.31 -10.88 4.15
N SER A 38 -29.68 -10.94 2.98
CA SER A 38 -28.21 -10.93 2.82
C SER A 38 -27.61 -9.53 2.63
N SER A 39 -28.43 -8.48 2.70
CA SER A 39 -27.93 -7.10 2.55
C SER A 39 -27.14 -6.66 3.80
N THR A 40 -26.05 -5.93 3.58
CA THR A 40 -25.31 -5.27 4.65
C THR A 40 -26.20 -4.30 5.43
N ILE A 41 -26.12 -4.30 6.76
CA ILE A 41 -26.78 -3.30 7.61
C ILE A 41 -26.23 -1.92 7.22
N ARG A 42 -27.03 -1.10 6.53
CA ARG A 42 -26.73 0.30 6.26
C ARG A 42 -27.45 1.15 7.29
N CYS A 43 -26.71 1.98 8.01
CA CYS A 43 -27.32 2.96 8.89
C CYS A 43 -28.00 4.05 8.06
N ALA A 44 -29.14 4.56 8.53
CA ALA A 44 -29.80 5.69 7.90
C ALA A 44 -28.82 6.88 7.78
N GLY A 45 -28.76 7.48 6.59
CA GLY A 45 -27.89 8.64 6.32
C GLY A 45 -26.39 8.33 6.19
N GLN A 46 -25.96 7.07 6.23
CA GLN A 46 -24.55 6.68 6.08
C GLN A 46 -23.92 7.25 4.80
N ASP A 47 -24.61 7.17 3.67
CA ASP A 47 -24.10 7.65 2.38
C ASP A 47 -23.93 9.17 2.35
N TRP A 48 -24.83 9.90 3.02
CA TRP A 48 -24.72 11.35 3.15
C TRP A 48 -23.52 11.73 4.02
N ARG A 49 -23.25 10.99 5.10
CA ARG A 49 -22.10 11.21 5.99
C ARG A 49 -20.79 10.97 5.26
N MET A 50 -20.64 9.83 4.60
CA MET A 50 -19.42 9.49 3.86
C MET A 50 -19.14 10.47 2.71
N ARG A 51 -20.18 10.89 1.97
CA ARG A 51 -20.03 11.93 0.92
C ARG A 51 -19.53 13.27 1.44
N ARG A 52 -19.71 13.55 2.74
CA ARG A 52 -19.24 14.77 3.40
C ARG A 52 -17.94 14.57 4.18
N GLY A 53 -17.31 13.40 4.08
CA GLY A 53 -16.08 13.09 4.82
C GLY A 53 -16.31 12.83 6.31
N PHE A 54 -17.55 12.58 6.74
CA PHE A 54 -17.82 12.14 8.10
C PHE A 54 -17.64 10.63 8.24
N ALA A 55 -17.49 10.19 9.49
CA ALA A 55 -17.51 8.80 9.87
C ALA A 55 -18.78 8.08 9.38
N ARG A 56 -18.63 6.77 9.15
CA ARG A 56 -19.73 5.94 8.65
C ARG A 56 -20.87 5.89 9.67
N SER A 57 -20.53 5.79 10.94
CA SER A 57 -21.44 5.91 12.08
C SER A 57 -21.18 7.20 12.87
N GLY A 58 -22.13 7.60 13.72
CA GLY A 58 -21.94 8.76 14.61
C GLY A 58 -21.05 8.50 15.83
N SER A 59 -20.55 7.26 16.00
CA SER A 59 -19.82 6.82 17.20
C SER A 59 -18.36 6.41 16.94
N GLU A 60 -17.90 6.46 15.68
CA GLU A 60 -16.54 6.06 15.31
C GLU A 60 -15.51 7.13 15.69
N TYR A 61 -15.67 8.35 15.19
CA TYR A 61 -14.83 9.51 15.51
C TYR A 61 -15.62 10.80 15.33
N GLY A 62 -15.17 11.87 16.00
CA GLY A 62 -15.78 13.19 15.91
C GLY A 62 -16.13 13.77 17.27
N PRO A 63 -16.67 14.99 17.30
CA PRO A 63 -16.88 15.75 18.54
C PRO A 63 -17.80 15.00 19.52
N LEU A 64 -18.82 14.29 19.01
CA LEU A 64 -19.75 13.53 19.84
C LEU A 64 -19.08 12.36 20.60
N THR A 65 -17.92 11.86 20.15
CA THR A 65 -17.27 10.66 20.73
C THR A 65 -15.89 10.96 21.33
N ASP A 66 -15.20 11.98 20.82
CA ASP A 66 -13.85 12.35 21.27
C ASP A 66 -13.85 13.43 22.36
N LEU A 67 -14.93 14.22 22.50
CA LEU A 67 -15.08 15.20 23.58
C LEU A 67 -15.59 14.55 24.88
N PRO A 68 -15.24 15.12 26.06
CA PRO A 68 -15.78 14.65 27.32
C PRO A 68 -17.25 15.06 27.47
N ASP A 69 -18.07 14.13 27.96
CA ASP A 69 -19.51 14.36 28.18
C ASP A 69 -19.81 15.30 29.35
N TRP A 70 -18.82 15.57 30.22
CA TRP A 70 -18.94 16.43 31.40
C TRP A 70 -17.60 17.07 31.77
N SER A 71 -17.65 18.06 32.65
CA SER A 71 -16.47 18.69 33.27
C SER A 71 -16.80 19.09 34.71
N PHE A 72 -15.77 19.36 35.53
CA PHE A 72 -16.00 19.89 36.87
C PHE A 72 -16.56 21.32 36.78
N ALA A 73 -17.37 21.73 37.78
CA ALA A 73 -17.91 23.08 37.84
C ALA A 73 -16.81 24.17 37.91
N ASP A 74 -15.68 23.84 38.51
CA ASP A 74 -14.49 24.70 38.59
C ASP A 74 -13.78 24.89 37.23
N GLY A 75 -14.23 24.22 36.17
CA GLY A 75 -13.60 24.26 34.85
C GLY A 75 -12.44 23.27 34.67
N ARG A 76 -12.15 22.42 35.66
CA ARG A 76 -11.18 21.34 35.50
C ARG A 76 -11.68 20.32 34.46
N PRO A 77 -10.83 19.79 33.58
CA PRO A 77 -11.24 18.81 32.59
C PRO A 77 -11.64 17.49 33.27
N ALA A 78 -12.58 16.77 32.67
CA ALA A 78 -12.91 15.42 33.11
C ALA A 78 -11.73 14.46 32.90
N LEU A 79 -11.68 13.44 33.74
CA LEU A 79 -10.71 12.36 33.60
C LEU A 79 -10.97 11.59 32.29
N PRO A 80 -9.92 11.19 31.54
CA PRO A 80 -10.11 10.43 30.32
C PRO A 80 -10.61 9.01 30.63
N TRP A 81 -11.71 8.61 30.00
CA TRP A 81 -12.21 7.24 30.08
C TRP A 81 -11.34 6.24 29.28
N LYS A 82 -11.44 4.96 29.65
CA LYS A 82 -10.65 3.86 29.06
C LYS A 82 -10.73 3.81 27.53
N GLY A 83 -11.91 4.07 26.97
CA GLY A 83 -12.16 4.01 25.53
C GLY A 83 -11.41 5.07 24.72
N GLN A 84 -11.24 6.29 25.24
CA GLN A 84 -10.47 7.34 24.56
C GLN A 84 -8.98 7.12 24.69
N ILE A 85 -8.51 6.61 25.83
CA ILE A 85 -7.10 6.23 26.00
C ILE A 85 -6.74 5.16 24.95
N ARG A 86 -7.51 4.08 24.89
CA ARG A 86 -7.31 3.01 23.90
C ARG A 86 -7.35 3.54 22.46
N ARG A 87 -8.34 4.36 22.10
CA ARG A 87 -8.44 4.97 20.76
C ARG A 87 -7.23 5.85 20.42
N LYS A 88 -6.70 6.61 21.38
CA LYS A 88 -5.50 7.43 21.18
C LYS A 88 -4.27 6.57 20.93
N GLU A 89 -4.09 5.51 21.73
CA GLU A 89 -2.99 4.57 21.59
C GLU A 89 -3.03 3.82 20.25
N GLU A 90 -4.21 3.36 19.82
CA GLU A 90 -4.40 2.74 18.51
C GLU A 90 -4.09 3.70 17.35
N ARG A 91 -4.54 4.97 17.45
CA ARG A 91 -4.24 6.01 16.45
C ARG A 91 -2.75 6.32 16.40
N GLU A 92 -2.08 6.37 17.55
CA GLU A 92 -0.65 6.60 17.64
C GLU A 92 0.15 5.43 17.04
N ALA A 93 -0.21 4.19 17.38
CA ALA A 93 0.41 3.00 16.82
C ALA A 93 0.27 2.95 15.29
N LEU A 94 -0.91 3.31 14.77
CA LEU A 94 -1.13 3.42 13.33
C LEU A 94 -0.25 4.51 12.70
N ALA A 95 -0.19 5.70 13.29
CA ALA A 95 0.63 6.81 12.77
C ALA A 95 2.12 6.44 12.73
N ARG A 96 2.65 5.82 13.79
CA ARG A 96 4.03 5.31 13.84
C ARG A 96 4.32 4.32 12.72
N ARG A 97 3.38 3.40 12.46
CA ARG A 97 3.51 2.41 11.38
C ARG A 97 3.51 3.05 10.00
N VAL A 98 2.65 4.03 9.76
CA VAL A 98 2.61 4.76 8.48
C VAL A 98 3.94 5.45 8.20
N VAL A 99 4.51 6.12 9.21
CA VAL A 99 5.82 6.78 9.10
C VAL A 99 6.92 5.75 8.79
N LEU A 100 6.97 4.66 9.57
CA LEU A 100 7.95 3.59 9.36
C LEU A 100 7.94 3.07 7.91
N LEU A 101 6.77 2.65 7.43
CA LEU A 101 6.63 2.10 6.08
C LEU A 101 7.00 3.11 4.98
N SER A 102 6.68 4.38 5.19
CA SER A 102 7.05 5.45 4.25
C SER A 102 8.58 5.59 4.19
N THR A 103 9.24 5.61 5.34
CA THR A 103 10.70 5.75 5.41
C THR A 103 11.44 4.55 4.81
N GLU A 104 10.95 3.33 5.03
CA GLU A 104 11.53 2.11 4.44
C GLU A 104 11.43 2.14 2.91
N MET A 105 10.28 2.57 2.38
CA MET A 105 10.07 2.74 0.94
C MET A 105 11.06 3.76 0.36
N ASP A 106 11.20 4.92 0.99
CA ASP A 106 12.11 5.99 0.56
C ASP A 106 13.57 5.53 0.55
N GLN A 107 14.00 4.84 1.61
CA GLN A 107 15.34 4.26 1.68
C GLN A 107 15.57 3.22 0.57
N GLY A 108 14.56 2.39 0.28
CA GLY A 108 14.60 1.43 -0.82
C GLY A 108 14.78 2.10 -2.18
N MET A 109 14.04 3.18 -2.43
CA MET A 109 14.16 3.96 -3.67
C MET A 109 15.54 4.61 -3.81
N ILE A 110 16.05 5.24 -2.75
CA ILE A 110 17.39 5.85 -2.75
C ILE A 110 18.46 4.80 -3.03
N LYS A 111 18.39 3.65 -2.34
CA LYS A 111 19.34 2.56 -2.54
C LYS A 111 19.31 2.03 -3.98
N TRP A 112 18.12 1.83 -4.54
CA TRP A 112 17.96 1.38 -5.92
C TRP A 112 18.55 2.42 -6.90
N GLN A 113 18.24 3.69 -6.71
CA GLN A 113 18.75 4.77 -7.54
C GLN A 113 20.28 4.86 -7.49
N ASN A 114 20.88 4.79 -6.29
CA ASN A 114 22.33 4.80 -6.12
C ASN A 114 22.99 3.61 -6.83
N SER A 115 22.43 2.41 -6.67
CA SER A 115 22.93 1.22 -7.36
C SER A 115 22.85 1.36 -8.89
N GLN A 116 21.78 1.95 -9.43
CA GLN A 116 21.69 2.23 -10.87
C GLN A 116 22.76 3.22 -11.34
N GLN A 117 23.07 4.24 -10.54
CA GLN A 117 24.12 5.21 -10.87
C GLN A 117 25.52 4.58 -10.80
N GLU A 118 25.79 3.78 -9.77
CA GLU A 118 27.04 3.04 -9.62
C GLU A 118 27.27 2.09 -10.79
N MET A 119 26.26 1.31 -11.18
CA MET A 119 26.36 0.39 -12.32
C MET A 119 26.68 1.13 -13.63
N LYS A 120 26.06 2.30 -13.86
CA LYS A 120 26.37 3.15 -15.03
C LYS A 120 27.78 3.73 -14.94
N ALA A 121 28.18 4.24 -13.78
CA ALA A 121 29.50 4.80 -13.56
C ALA A 121 30.61 3.75 -13.76
N GLU A 122 30.39 2.54 -13.24
CA GLU A 122 31.29 1.40 -13.45
C GLU A 122 31.40 1.01 -14.92
N GLN A 123 30.29 0.97 -15.67
CA GLN A 123 30.31 0.68 -17.10
C GLN A 123 31.14 1.71 -17.85
N LEU A 124 30.90 3.01 -17.60
CA LEU A 124 31.67 4.10 -18.20
C LEU A 124 33.15 4.03 -17.80
N GLN A 125 33.45 3.70 -16.55
CA GLN A 125 34.83 3.54 -16.08
C GLN A 125 35.51 2.34 -16.75
N LYS A 126 34.82 1.20 -16.83
CA LYS A 126 35.30 0.00 -17.55
C LYS A 126 35.58 0.35 -19.00
N GLU A 127 34.68 1.03 -19.69
CA GLU A 127 34.89 1.50 -21.06
C GLU A 127 36.08 2.44 -21.22
N ARG A 128 36.21 3.43 -20.32
CA ARG A 128 37.34 4.36 -20.31
C ARG A 128 38.68 3.65 -20.07
N SER A 129 38.70 2.61 -19.25
CA SER A 129 39.88 1.80 -18.94
C SER A 129 40.21 0.74 -20.01
N LYS A 130 39.31 0.47 -20.97
CA LYS A 130 39.56 -0.53 -22.02
C LYS A 130 40.72 -0.06 -22.91
N LEU A 131 41.71 -0.94 -23.05
CA LEU A 131 42.78 -0.75 -24.02
C LEU A 131 42.24 -0.87 -25.45
N LYS A 132 42.87 -0.16 -26.39
CA LYS A 132 42.55 -0.27 -27.82
C LYS A 132 42.83 -1.71 -28.29
N SER A 133 41.94 -2.24 -29.11
CA SER A 133 42.11 -3.58 -29.69
C SER A 133 43.36 -3.64 -30.56
N LYS A 134 44.15 -4.72 -30.43
CA LYS A 134 45.38 -4.93 -31.21
C LYS A 134 45.17 -5.43 -32.65
N ALA A 135 43.93 -5.68 -33.08
CA ALA A 135 43.65 -6.13 -34.45
C ALA A 135 43.85 -4.98 -35.47
N SER A 136 44.39 -5.32 -36.64
CA SER A 136 44.80 -4.35 -37.67
C SER A 136 43.58 -3.66 -38.34
N PRO A 137 43.52 -2.32 -38.44
CA PRO A 137 42.41 -1.59 -39.06
C PRO A 137 42.38 -1.69 -40.61
N ASN A 138 43.35 -2.36 -41.24
CA ASN A 138 43.53 -2.36 -42.68
C ASN A 138 42.79 -3.51 -43.37
N LYS A 139 41.46 -3.46 -43.46
CA LYS A 139 40.65 -4.02 -44.58
C LYS A 139 39.27 -3.35 -44.60
N ALA A 140 39.20 -2.06 -44.92
CA ALA A 140 37.96 -1.47 -45.38
C ALA A 140 37.71 -1.97 -46.82
N ALA A 141 36.64 -2.74 -47.03
CA ALA A 141 36.24 -3.18 -48.36
C ALA A 141 35.88 -1.95 -49.21
N LYS A 142 36.54 -1.79 -50.37
CA LYS A 142 36.16 -0.78 -51.36
C LYS A 142 34.77 -1.13 -51.90
N PRO A 143 33.79 -0.20 -51.89
CA PRO A 143 32.58 -0.39 -52.67
C PRO A 143 32.95 -0.45 -54.17
N GLN A 144 32.26 -1.33 -54.89
CA GLN A 144 32.50 -1.64 -56.31
C GLN A 144 32.28 -0.45 -57.23
#